data_AF-A0A7J9IWH7-F1
#
_entry.id   AF-A0A7J9IWH7-F1
#
_cell.length_a   1.000
_cell.length_b   1.000
_cell.length_c   1.000
_cell.angle_alpha   90.00
_cell.angle_beta   90.00
_cell.angle_gamma   90.00
#
_symmetry.space_group_name_H-M   'P 1'
#
loop_
_entity.id
_entity.type
_entity.pdbx_description
1 polymer ?
#
loop_
_entity_poly.entity_id
_entity_poly.type
_entity_poly.pdbx_seq_one_letter_code
_entity_poly.pdbx_strand_id
1 'polypeptide(L)'
;MTRNDNTEIPDNRQMIYKKLWTLSMPTKIKLMMWRALQGFISIGQTLFNRRIRNTAICPRCNAELETFLHVIADCNQVKNVWEAIWWACNRQVMEGKSITRQETTAKIISMLAEIDVLKEKLPAVREVDIDRWKPPSFGFAKVEVEGDSRTAIEKINQKENSRTDLDSAIVDIKDIGRTFHQIRFKHARREANRVAHFIAREGHSKSENTFWMKDTPD
;
A
#
# COMPACT_ATOMS: atom_id res chain seq x y z
N MET A 1 7.23 -19.93 -44.90
CA MET A 1 6.92 -21.00 -43.92
C MET A 1 6.74 -20.37 -42.57
N THR A 2 5.48 -20.20 -42.19
CA THR A 2 5.02 -19.61 -40.93
C THR A 2 5.25 -20.58 -39.78
N ARG A 3 6.04 -20.19 -38.77
CA ARG A 3 5.94 -20.75 -37.42
C ARG A 3 5.47 -19.64 -36.50
N ASN A 4 4.15 -19.49 -36.51
CA ASN A 4 3.41 -18.62 -35.61
C ASN A 4 3.16 -19.44 -34.33
N ASP A 5 4.16 -19.54 -33.46
CA ASP A 5 3.96 -20.09 -32.11
C ASP A 5 3.45 -18.97 -31.18
N ASN A 6 2.30 -18.41 -31.54
CA ASN A 6 1.43 -17.70 -30.60
C ASN A 6 0.61 -18.77 -29.87
N THR A 7 1.25 -19.49 -28.96
CA THR A 7 0.53 -20.17 -27.89
C THR A 7 0.07 -19.10 -26.92
N GLU A 8 -1.08 -18.49 -27.21
CA GLU A 8 -1.83 -17.70 -26.23
C GLU A 8 -2.17 -18.64 -25.06
N ILE A 9 -1.33 -18.62 -24.03
CA ILE A 9 -1.62 -19.23 -22.73
C ILE A 9 -2.90 -18.53 -22.24
N PRO A 10 -4.01 -19.26 -22.02
CA PRO A 10 -5.26 -18.66 -21.57
C PRO A 10 -4.98 -17.86 -20.31
N ASP A 11 -5.49 -16.63 -20.23
CA ASP A 11 -5.33 -15.72 -19.09
C ASP A 11 -6.07 -16.26 -17.84
N ASN A 12 -5.52 -17.33 -17.26
CA ASN A 12 -6.00 -18.01 -16.05
C ASN A 12 -5.77 -17.15 -14.79
N ARG A 13 -5.23 -15.93 -14.95
CA ARG A 13 -4.96 -15.01 -13.84
C ARG A 13 -6.23 -14.64 -13.10
N GLN A 14 -7.35 -14.44 -13.81
CA GLN A 14 -8.63 -14.12 -13.18
C GLN A 14 -9.13 -15.23 -12.24
N MET A 15 -8.98 -16.49 -12.64
CA MET A 15 -9.31 -17.65 -11.80
C MET A 15 -8.37 -17.76 -10.60
N ILE A 16 -7.07 -17.52 -10.79
CA ILE A 16 -6.09 -17.50 -9.71
C ILE A 16 -6.41 -16.39 -8.70
N TYR A 17 -6.81 -15.20 -9.15
CA TYR A 17 -7.20 -14.10 -8.26
C TYR A 17 -8.46 -14.43 -7.47
N LYS A 18 -9.49 -14.97 -8.13
CA LYS A 18 -10.71 -15.43 -7.43
C LYS A 18 -10.36 -16.42 -6.31
N LYS A 19 -9.51 -17.41 -6.60
CA LYS A 19 -9.04 -18.38 -5.59
C LYS A 19 -8.19 -17.75 -4.48
N LEU A 20 -7.29 -16.82 -4.81
CA LEU A 20 -6.43 -16.15 -3.83
C LEU A 20 -7.25 -15.43 -2.76
N TRP A 21 -8.33 -14.75 -3.18
CA TRP A 21 -9.16 -14.00 -2.25
C TRP A 21 -10.06 -14.87 -1.37
N THR A 22 -10.39 -16.09 -1.80
CA THR A 22 -11.16 -17.06 -0.99
C THR A 22 -10.35 -17.75 0.10
N LEU A 23 -9.02 -17.67 0.08
CA LEU A 23 -8.18 -18.32 1.10
C LEU A 23 -8.36 -17.68 2.49
N SER A 24 -8.42 -18.49 3.54
CA SER A 24 -8.40 -18.01 4.93
C SER A 24 -6.95 -17.72 5.33
N MET A 25 -6.46 -16.53 4.99
CA MET A 25 -5.11 -16.10 5.31
C MET A 25 -5.06 -14.58 5.52
N PRO A 26 -4.08 -14.07 6.28
CA PRO A 26 -3.93 -12.64 6.50
C PRO A 26 -3.86 -11.84 5.20
N THR A 27 -4.56 -10.70 5.13
CA THR A 27 -4.63 -9.83 3.95
C THR A 27 -3.26 -9.40 3.43
N LYS A 28 -2.29 -9.20 4.33
CA LYS A 28 -0.90 -8.87 3.96
C LYS A 28 -0.27 -9.92 3.05
N ILE A 29 -0.54 -11.20 3.28
CA ILE A 29 -0.02 -12.29 2.46
C ILE A 29 -0.76 -12.35 1.11
N LYS A 30 -2.09 -12.17 1.10
CA LYS A 30 -2.87 -12.07 -0.15
C LYS A 30 -2.35 -10.94 -1.05
N LEU A 31 -2.11 -9.76 -0.47
CA LEU A 31 -1.55 -8.61 -1.19
C LEU A 31 -0.14 -8.87 -1.71
N MET A 32 0.70 -9.56 -0.94
CA MET A 32 2.04 -9.97 -1.39
C MET A 32 1.94 -10.92 -2.59
N MET A 33 1.11 -11.96 -2.51
CA MET A 33 0.92 -12.91 -3.61
C MET A 33 0.31 -12.25 -4.85
N TRP A 34 -0.66 -11.36 -4.67
CA TRP A 34 -1.21 -10.59 -5.77
C TRP A 34 -0.12 -9.75 -6.45
N ARG A 35 0.69 -9.00 -5.69
CA ARG A 35 1.84 -8.24 -6.23
C ARG A 35 2.85 -9.13 -6.96
N ALA A 36 3.09 -10.34 -6.45
CA ALA A 36 3.97 -11.32 -7.08
C ALA A 36 3.43 -11.75 -8.46
N LEU A 37 2.14 -12.07 -8.53
CA LEU A 37 1.48 -12.49 -9.77
C LEU A 37 1.42 -11.37 -10.81
N GLN A 38 1.40 -10.11 -10.39
CA GLN A 38 1.51 -8.94 -11.27
C GLN A 38 2.96 -8.63 -11.71
N GLY A 39 3.96 -9.31 -11.13
CA GLY A 39 5.36 -8.98 -11.36
C GLY A 39 5.76 -7.62 -10.79
N PHE A 40 5.08 -7.13 -9.75
CA PHE A 40 5.41 -5.86 -9.08
C PHE A 40 6.49 -6.00 -8.00
N ILE A 41 6.82 -7.22 -7.60
CA ILE A 41 7.88 -7.44 -6.61
C ILE A 41 9.25 -7.27 -7.28
N SER A 42 10.12 -6.49 -6.64
CA SER A 42 11.49 -6.25 -7.06
C SER A 42 12.38 -7.47 -6.80
N ILE A 43 12.20 -8.51 -7.61
CA ILE A 43 13.06 -9.70 -7.66
C ILE A 43 13.97 -9.64 -8.90
N GLY A 44 15.11 -10.33 -8.86
CA GLY A 44 16.13 -10.26 -9.90
C GLY A 44 15.61 -10.56 -11.31
N GLN A 45 14.73 -11.54 -11.48
CA GLN A 45 14.13 -11.81 -12.79
C GLN A 45 13.27 -10.64 -13.31
N THR A 46 12.45 -10.02 -12.45
CA THR A 46 11.63 -8.86 -12.80
C THR A 46 12.50 -7.64 -13.11
N LEU A 47 13.56 -7.41 -12.33
CA LEU A 47 14.47 -6.29 -12.55
C LEU A 47 15.31 -6.47 -13.82
N PHE A 48 15.70 -7.70 -14.15
CA PHE A 48 16.37 -8.04 -15.40
C PHE A 48 15.46 -7.82 -16.60
N ASN A 49 14.20 -8.30 -16.54
CA ASN A 49 13.22 -8.09 -17.60
C ASN A 49 12.92 -6.60 -17.84
N ARG A 50 12.99 -5.77 -16.78
CA ARG A 50 12.85 -4.31 -16.85
C ARG A 50 14.13 -3.57 -17.25
N ARG A 51 15.23 -4.29 -17.52
CA ARG A 51 16.54 -3.72 -17.84
C ARG A 51 17.12 -2.80 -16.76
N ILE A 52 16.69 -2.99 -15.51
CA ILE A 52 17.22 -2.27 -14.33
C ILE A 52 18.47 -3.00 -13.81
N ARG A 53 18.50 -4.32 -13.94
CA ARG A 53 19.64 -5.17 -13.56
C ARG A 53 20.19 -5.90 -14.78
N ASN A 54 21.50 -6.10 -14.82
CA ASN A 54 22.22 -6.79 -15.90
C ASN A 54 22.21 -8.33 -15.77
N THR A 55 21.71 -8.87 -14.66
CA THR A 55 21.59 -10.31 -14.41
C THR A 55 20.34 -10.62 -13.61
N ALA A 56 19.74 -11.77 -13.89
CA ALA A 56 18.64 -12.34 -13.12
C ALA A 56 19.13 -13.30 -12.02
N ILE A 57 20.44 -13.52 -11.88
CA ILE A 57 21.02 -14.46 -10.90
C ILE A 57 20.81 -13.93 -9.48
N CYS A 58 20.40 -14.81 -8.57
CA CYS A 58 20.18 -14.49 -7.16
C CYS A 58 21.48 -14.02 -6.49
N PRO A 59 21.52 -12.81 -5.89
CA PRO A 59 22.71 -12.29 -5.25
C PRO A 59 23.07 -13.02 -3.95
N ARG A 60 22.18 -13.85 -3.40
CA ARG A 60 22.44 -14.61 -2.17
C ARG A 60 23.16 -15.93 -2.44
N CYS A 61 22.65 -16.73 -3.37
CA CYS A 61 23.24 -18.04 -3.69
C CYS A 61 24.23 -17.98 -4.85
N ASN A 62 24.16 -16.93 -5.68
CA ASN A 62 25.01 -16.72 -6.85
C ASN A 62 25.01 -17.88 -7.86
N ALA A 63 23.95 -18.69 -7.88
CA ALA A 63 23.87 -19.93 -8.66
C ALA A 63 22.61 -20.03 -9.52
N GLU A 64 21.45 -19.65 -8.98
CA GLU A 64 20.15 -19.81 -9.65
C GLU A 64 19.49 -18.47 -9.99
N LEU A 65 18.47 -18.53 -10.85
CA LEU A 65 17.63 -17.38 -11.19
C LEU A 65 16.79 -16.92 -9.99
N GLU A 66 16.77 -15.62 -9.76
CA GLU A 66 16.02 -14.98 -8.68
C GLU A 66 14.54 -14.81 -9.06
N THR A 67 13.80 -15.91 -8.95
CA THR A 67 12.33 -15.94 -9.08
C THR A 67 11.66 -15.62 -7.74
N PHE A 68 10.34 -15.41 -7.76
CA PHE A 68 9.57 -15.17 -6.54
C PHE A 68 9.67 -16.34 -5.55
N LEU A 69 9.50 -17.58 -6.06
CA LEU A 69 9.63 -18.79 -5.23
C LEU A 69 11.05 -19.00 -4.75
N HIS A 70 12.05 -18.67 -5.57
CA HIS A 70 13.45 -18.74 -5.16
C HIS A 70 13.75 -17.82 -3.97
N VAL A 71 13.26 -16.56 -4.00
CA VAL A 71 13.49 -15.59 -2.92
C VAL A 71 12.76 -15.97 -1.62
N ILE A 72 11.63 -16.67 -1.71
CA ILE A 72 10.81 -17.00 -0.53
C ILE A 72 11.12 -18.40 0.03
N ALA A 73 11.48 -19.37 -0.81
CA ALA A 73 11.54 -20.78 -0.41
C ALA A 73 12.71 -21.56 -1.01
N ASP A 74 12.97 -21.45 -2.32
CA ASP A 74 13.86 -22.43 -2.97
C ASP A 74 15.35 -22.14 -2.77
N CYS A 75 15.73 -20.89 -2.54
CA CYS A 75 17.12 -20.50 -2.32
C CYS A 75 17.73 -21.21 -1.11
N ASN A 76 18.87 -21.87 -1.28
CA ASN A 76 19.56 -22.57 -0.19
C ASN A 76 19.86 -21.66 1.01
N GLN A 77 20.19 -20.39 0.76
CA GLN A 77 20.41 -19.42 1.84
C GLN A 77 19.11 -19.12 2.60
N VAL A 78 17.96 -19.14 1.93
CA VAL A 78 16.64 -18.91 2.53
C VAL A 78 16.16 -20.16 3.28
N LYS A 79 16.44 -21.36 2.76
CA LYS A 79 16.17 -22.62 3.46
C LYS A 79 16.86 -22.68 4.82
N ASN A 80 18.14 -22.30 4.89
CA ASN A 80 18.87 -22.24 6.16
C ASN A 80 18.20 -21.31 7.18
N VAL A 81 17.66 -20.17 6.72
CA VAL A 81 16.91 -19.24 7.59
C VAL A 81 15.60 -19.87 8.06
N TRP A 82 14.86 -20.52 7.16
CA TRP A 82 13.62 -21.22 7.53
C TRP A 82 13.87 -22.35 8.51
N GLU A 83 14.93 -23.13 8.32
CA GLU A 83 15.33 -24.18 9.26
C GLU A 83 15.65 -23.61 10.63
N ALA A 84 16.39 -22.50 10.70
CA ALA A 84 16.70 -21.84 11.98
C ALA A 84 15.44 -21.32 12.68
N ILE A 85 14.52 -20.68 11.95
CA ILE A 85 13.24 -20.19 12.50
C ILE A 85 12.39 -21.38 12.96
N TRP A 86 12.27 -22.41 12.13
CA TRP A 86 11.53 -23.63 12.46
C TRP A 86 12.08 -24.28 13.73
N TRP A 87 13.40 -24.44 13.83
CA TRP A 87 14.06 -24.94 15.03
C TRP A 87 13.79 -24.07 16.25
N ALA A 88 13.88 -22.75 16.14
CA ALA A 88 13.62 -21.84 17.25
C ALA A 88 12.16 -21.91 17.74
N CYS A 89 11.20 -21.91 16.81
CA CYS A 89 9.78 -21.97 17.12
C CYS A 89 9.33 -23.34 17.66
N ASN A 90 9.93 -24.43 17.16
CA ASN A 90 9.55 -25.81 17.53
C ASN A 90 10.53 -26.46 18.50
N ARG A 91 11.47 -25.70 19.07
CA ARG A 91 12.53 -26.20 19.94
C ARG A 91 12.02 -27.12 21.06
N GLN A 92 10.93 -26.73 21.70
CA GLN A 92 10.37 -27.47 22.85
C GLN A 92 9.74 -28.80 22.42
N VAL A 93 9.14 -28.86 21.22
CA VAL A 93 8.59 -30.08 20.62
C VAL A 93 9.70 -31.05 20.25
N MET A 94 10.80 -30.55 19.67
CA MET A 94 11.92 -31.38 19.22
C MET A 94 12.82 -31.88 20.36
N GLU A 95 12.92 -31.14 21.47
CA GLU A 95 13.63 -31.58 22.68
C GLU A 95 12.84 -32.60 23.52
N GLY A 96 11.64 -33.02 23.07
CA GLY A 96 10.80 -34.01 23.76
C GLY A 96 10.25 -33.53 25.11
N LYS A 97 10.31 -32.24 25.40
CA LYS A 97 9.84 -31.66 26.66
C LYS A 97 8.33 -31.47 26.59
N SER A 98 7.56 -32.20 27.39
CA SER A 98 6.14 -31.96 27.54
C SER A 98 5.93 -30.65 28.32
N ILE A 99 5.41 -29.63 27.66
CA ILE A 99 5.07 -28.38 28.33
C ILE A 99 3.78 -28.62 29.12
N THR A 100 3.85 -28.45 30.43
CA THR A 100 2.66 -28.53 31.28
C THR A 100 1.77 -27.29 31.11
N ARG A 101 0.49 -27.42 31.44
CA ARG A 101 -0.46 -26.28 31.39
C ARG A 101 0.03 -25.11 32.24
N GLN A 102 0.64 -25.41 33.39
CA GLN A 102 1.18 -24.44 34.34
C GLN A 102 2.37 -23.66 33.76
N GLU A 103 3.28 -24.34 33.06
CA GLU A 103 4.42 -23.68 32.39
C GLU A 103 3.98 -22.81 31.22
N THR A 104 2.94 -23.22 30.49
CA THR A 104 2.36 -22.39 29.42
C THR A 104 1.72 -21.13 29.99
N THR A 105 0.93 -21.27 31.06
CA THR A 105 0.31 -20.11 31.72
C THR A 105 1.36 -19.17 32.32
N ALA A 106 2.43 -19.70 32.91
CA ALA A 106 3.52 -18.90 33.44
C ALA A 106 4.25 -18.10 32.34
N LYS A 107 4.50 -18.73 31.18
CA LYS A 107 5.08 -18.03 30.01
C LYS A 107 4.15 -16.92 29.50
N ILE A 108 2.85 -17.19 29.38
CA ILE A 108 1.87 -16.18 28.94
C ILE A 108 1.83 -15.01 29.91
N ILE A 109 1.78 -15.27 31.22
CA ILE A 109 1.78 -14.23 32.25
C ILE A 109 3.06 -13.39 32.17
N SER A 110 4.23 -14.02 32.00
CA SER A 110 5.51 -13.33 31.81
C SER A 110 5.49 -12.43 30.57
N MET A 111 5.02 -12.96 29.43
CA MET A 111 4.93 -12.20 28.19
C MET A 111 3.95 -11.02 28.29
N LEU A 112 2.82 -11.19 28.98
CA LEU A 112 1.87 -10.10 29.23
C LEU A 112 2.49 -9.01 30.11
N ALA A 113 3.18 -9.40 31.18
CA ALA A 113 3.90 -8.46 32.04
C ALA A 113 4.98 -7.68 31.28
N GLU A 114 5.75 -8.35 30.42
CA GLU A 114 6.72 -7.68 29.54
C GLU A 114 6.06 -6.70 28.57
N ILE A 115 4.92 -7.07 27.97
CA ILE A 115 4.14 -6.18 27.09
C ILE A 115 3.68 -4.94 27.85
N ASP A 116 3.22 -5.08 29.09
CA ASP A 116 2.75 -3.94 29.88
C ASP A 116 3.89 -3.00 30.28
N VAL A 117 5.06 -3.53 30.66
CA VAL A 117 6.27 -2.73 30.87
C VAL A 117 6.72 -2.01 29.59
N LEU A 118 6.60 -2.66 28.43
CA LEU A 118 6.92 -2.03 27.15
C LEU A 118 5.92 -0.92 26.77
N LYS A 119 4.63 -1.08 27.09
CA LYS A 119 3.63 -0.02 26.91
C LYS A 119 3.93 1.21 27.78
N GLU A 120 4.44 1.02 29.00
CA GLU A 120 4.84 2.12 29.88
C GLU A 120 6.12 2.82 29.41
N LYS A 121 7.08 2.07 28.85
CA LYS A 121 8.36 2.60 28.34
C LYS A 121 8.28 3.18 26.94
N LEU A 122 7.29 2.76 26.15
CA LEU A 122 7.00 3.42 24.90
C LEU A 122 6.65 4.87 25.24
N PRO A 123 7.29 5.88 24.60
CA PRO A 123 6.78 7.23 24.71
C PRO A 123 5.30 7.15 24.38
N ALA A 124 4.44 7.78 25.19
CA ALA A 124 3.03 7.91 24.88
C ALA A 124 2.96 8.15 23.38
N VAL A 125 2.40 7.19 22.63
CA VAL A 125 2.20 7.38 21.20
C VAL A 125 1.54 8.73 21.20
N ARG A 126 2.23 9.76 20.66
CA ARG A 126 1.52 11.01 20.37
C ARG A 126 0.34 10.46 19.64
N GLU A 127 -0.86 10.63 20.19
CA GLU A 127 -2.04 10.52 19.37
C GLU A 127 -1.74 11.52 18.27
N VAL A 128 -1.16 11.01 17.18
CA VAL A 128 -1.39 11.56 15.88
C VAL A 128 -2.89 11.45 15.90
N ASP A 129 -3.52 12.61 16.04
CA ASP A 129 -4.91 12.79 15.77
C ASP A 129 -5.04 12.40 14.29
N ILE A 130 -5.04 11.08 14.05
CA ILE A 130 -5.50 10.50 12.82
C ILE A 130 -6.99 10.66 12.99
N ASP A 131 -7.43 11.89 12.72
CA ASP A 131 -8.78 12.40 12.76
C ASP A 131 -9.68 11.32 12.17
N ARG A 132 -10.19 10.47 13.06
CA ARG A 132 -10.61 9.11 12.71
C ARG A 132 -11.91 9.30 11.97
N TRP A 133 -11.86 9.21 10.64
CA TRP A 133 -12.97 9.57 9.76
C TRP A 133 -14.26 8.87 10.21
N LYS A 134 -15.16 9.62 10.87
CA LYS A 134 -16.49 9.13 11.23
C LYS A 134 -17.39 9.32 10.02
N PRO A 135 -18.21 8.31 9.64
CA PRO A 135 -19.17 8.46 8.56
C PRO A 135 -20.11 9.66 8.84
N PRO A 136 -20.53 10.43 7.82
CA PRO A 136 -21.53 11.46 7.99
C PRO A 136 -22.86 10.90 8.47
N SER A 137 -23.69 11.76 9.06
CA SER A 137 -25.10 11.49 9.28
C SER A 137 -25.78 11.10 7.95
N PHE A 138 -26.82 10.27 8.06
CA PHE A 138 -27.58 9.81 6.89
C PHE A 138 -28.06 11.00 6.04
N GLY A 139 -27.79 10.96 4.73
CA GLY A 139 -28.13 12.02 3.79
C GLY A 139 -27.07 13.11 3.57
N PHE A 140 -25.93 13.06 4.27
CA PHE A 140 -24.85 14.05 4.10
C PHE A 140 -23.57 13.42 3.54
N ALA A 141 -22.79 14.21 2.82
CA ALA A 141 -21.44 13.86 2.38
C ALA A 141 -20.40 14.71 3.11
N LYS A 142 -19.28 14.08 3.47
CA LYS A 142 -18.07 14.79 3.92
C LYS A 142 -17.11 14.84 2.75
N VAL A 143 -16.56 16.02 2.49
CA VAL A 143 -15.66 16.25 1.36
C VAL A 143 -14.26 16.59 1.88
N GLU A 144 -13.27 15.84 1.42
CA GLU A 144 -11.86 16.20 1.61
C GLU A 144 -11.29 16.57 0.24
N VAL A 145 -10.82 17.81 0.11
CA VAL A 145 -10.24 18.35 -1.11
C VAL A 145 -8.73 18.42 -0.94
N GLU A 146 -8.02 17.69 -1.79
CA GLU A 146 -6.57 17.64 -1.79
C GLU A 146 -6.00 18.47 -2.95
N GLY A 147 -5.06 19.38 -2.64
CA GLY A 147 -4.40 20.21 -3.63
C GLY A 147 -2.87 20.18 -3.49
N ASP A 148 -2.15 20.32 -4.59
CA ASP A 148 -0.68 20.31 -4.61
C ASP A 148 -0.05 21.69 -4.38
N SER A 149 -0.83 22.77 -4.50
CA SER A 149 -0.40 24.14 -4.18
C SER A 149 -0.52 24.44 -2.69
N ARG A 150 0.61 24.42 -1.99
CA ARG A 150 0.68 24.73 -0.55
C ARG A 150 0.16 26.13 -0.22
N THR A 151 0.54 27.12 -1.03
CA THR A 151 0.14 28.52 -0.84
C THR A 151 -1.37 28.72 -0.99
N ALA A 152 -2.01 28.02 -1.94
CA ALA A 152 -3.46 28.07 -2.13
C ALA A 152 -4.19 27.42 -0.95
N ILE A 153 -3.76 26.23 -0.51
CA ILE A 153 -4.37 25.52 0.62
C ILE A 153 -4.23 26.33 1.93
N GLU A 154 -3.06 26.91 2.18
CA GLU A 154 -2.84 27.76 3.36
C GLU A 154 -3.77 28.98 3.35
N LYS A 155 -3.95 29.65 2.20
CA LYS A 155 -4.89 30.78 2.10
C LYS A 155 -6.36 30.39 2.22
N ILE A 156 -6.76 29.24 1.67
CA ILE A 156 -8.14 28.73 1.81
C ILE A 156 -8.46 28.45 3.28
N ASN A 157 -7.49 27.91 4.03
CA ASN A 157 -7.65 27.59 5.44
C ASN A 157 -7.51 28.82 6.38
N GLN A 158 -7.05 29.97 5.88
CA GLN A 158 -6.99 31.20 6.65
C GLN A 158 -8.39 31.81 6.85
N LYS A 159 -8.63 32.38 8.04
CA LYS A 159 -9.90 33.01 8.40
C LYS A 159 -10.13 34.37 7.71
N GLU A 160 -9.05 35.10 7.42
CA GLU A 160 -9.09 36.41 6.78
C GLU A 160 -8.70 36.30 5.30
N ASN A 161 -9.36 37.07 4.44
CA ASN A 161 -9.01 37.15 3.03
C ASN A 161 -8.03 38.33 2.84
N SER A 162 -6.89 38.07 2.19
CA SER A 162 -6.01 39.13 1.68
C SER A 162 -6.63 39.83 0.45
N ARG A 163 -5.98 40.87 -0.09
CA ARG A 163 -6.43 41.63 -1.28
C ARG A 163 -5.54 41.34 -2.51
N THR A 164 -5.56 40.11 -3.02
CA THR A 164 -4.83 39.64 -4.21
C THR A 164 -5.78 39.05 -5.24
N ASP A 165 -5.38 38.98 -6.52
CA ASP A 165 -6.23 38.46 -7.62
C ASP A 165 -6.66 36.99 -7.43
N LEU A 166 -5.90 36.22 -6.64
CA LEU A 166 -6.26 34.85 -6.25
C LEU A 166 -7.40 34.80 -5.23
N ASP A 167 -7.71 35.92 -4.58
CA ASP A 167 -8.69 35.95 -3.49
C ASP A 167 -10.13 35.88 -4.00
N SER A 168 -10.41 36.20 -5.27
CA SER A 168 -11.73 35.97 -5.89
C SER A 168 -12.06 34.47 -5.96
N ALA A 169 -11.14 33.68 -6.54
CA ALA A 169 -11.29 32.23 -6.60
C ALA A 169 -11.33 31.59 -5.21
N ILE A 170 -10.57 32.11 -4.25
CA ILE A 170 -10.60 31.61 -2.86
C ILE A 170 -11.94 31.94 -2.19
N VAL A 171 -12.51 33.12 -2.45
CA VAL A 171 -13.87 33.48 -1.99
C VAL A 171 -14.89 32.49 -2.54
N ASP A 172 -14.86 32.24 -3.85
CA ASP A 172 -15.78 31.28 -4.49
C ASP A 172 -15.62 29.87 -3.90
N ILE A 173 -14.38 29.41 -3.68
CA ILE A 173 -14.11 28.11 -3.04
C ILE A 173 -14.66 28.06 -1.61
N LYS A 174 -14.53 29.15 -0.84
CA LYS A 174 -15.10 29.24 0.52
C LYS A 174 -16.63 29.27 0.48
N ASP A 175 -17.24 29.97 -0.47
CA ASP A 175 -18.68 30.03 -0.65
C ASP A 175 -19.28 28.67 -1.06
N ILE A 176 -18.66 27.99 -2.03
CA ILE A 176 -19.01 26.60 -2.38
C ILE A 176 -18.75 25.67 -1.19
N GLY A 177 -17.65 25.85 -0.45
CA GLY A 177 -17.34 25.05 0.73
C GLY A 177 -18.43 25.11 1.81
N ARG A 178 -19.10 26.26 1.96
CA ARG A 178 -20.22 26.45 2.91
C ARG A 178 -21.46 25.62 2.57
N THR A 179 -21.60 25.13 1.34
CA THR A 179 -22.76 24.29 0.95
C THR A 179 -22.63 22.85 1.45
N PHE A 180 -21.43 22.43 1.87
CA PHE A 180 -21.18 21.08 2.36
C PHE A 180 -21.33 21.00 3.88
N HIS A 181 -21.88 19.88 4.37
CA HIS A 181 -22.02 19.64 5.81
C HIS A 181 -20.67 19.58 6.52
N GLN A 182 -19.65 19.04 5.85
CA GLN A 182 -18.28 19.07 6.30
C GLN A 182 -17.34 19.07 5.09
N ILE A 183 -16.47 20.07 5.00
CA ILE A 183 -15.41 20.15 3.99
C ILE A 183 -14.05 20.39 4.67
N ARG A 184 -12.99 19.75 4.16
CA ARG A 184 -11.61 19.98 4.61
C ARG A 184 -10.69 20.13 3.40
N PHE A 185 -9.77 21.09 3.47
CA PHE A 185 -8.76 21.31 2.44
C PHE A 185 -7.39 20.92 2.96
N LYS A 186 -6.73 19.96 2.29
CA LYS A 186 -5.40 19.47 2.68
C LYS A 186 -4.39 19.62 1.55
N HIS A 187 -3.15 19.88 1.95
CA HIS A 187 -2.03 19.87 1.02
C HIS A 187 -1.59 18.43 0.75
N ALA A 188 -1.52 18.06 -0.52
CA ALA A 188 -0.99 16.79 -0.99
C ALA A 188 0.31 17.01 -1.75
N ARG A 189 1.22 16.05 -1.70
CA ARG A 189 2.44 16.09 -2.53
C ARG A 189 2.03 15.93 -4.00
N ARG A 190 2.75 16.58 -4.91
CA ARG A 190 2.50 16.50 -6.36
C ARG A 190 2.45 15.07 -6.91
N GLU A 191 3.21 14.14 -6.31
CA GLU A 191 3.19 12.72 -6.65
C GLU A 191 1.85 12.03 -6.36
N ALA A 192 1.10 12.50 -5.35
CA ALA A 192 -0.22 12.03 -4.98
C ALA A 192 -1.33 12.70 -5.82
N ASN A 193 -1.06 13.87 -6.41
CA ASN A 193 -2.00 14.62 -7.25
C ASN A 193 -1.74 14.46 -8.77
N ARG A 194 -1.14 13.34 -9.20
CA ARG A 194 -0.75 13.12 -10.61
C ARG A 194 -1.93 13.11 -11.58
N VAL A 195 -3.06 12.53 -11.18
CA VAL A 195 -4.26 12.44 -12.01
C VAL A 195 -4.83 13.82 -12.30
N ALA A 196 -5.00 14.67 -11.27
CA ALA A 196 -5.49 16.03 -11.47
C ALA A 196 -4.53 16.87 -12.32
N HIS A 197 -3.22 16.70 -12.12
CA HIS A 197 -2.20 17.36 -12.95
C HIS A 197 -2.30 16.93 -14.42
N PHE A 198 -2.47 15.63 -14.68
CA PHE A 198 -2.66 15.10 -16.03
C PHE A 198 -3.93 15.67 -16.67
N ILE A 199 -5.07 15.66 -15.96
CA ILE A 199 -6.35 16.20 -16.46
C ILE A 199 -6.21 17.68 -16.82
N ALA A 200 -5.59 18.49 -15.96
CA ALA A 200 -5.36 19.91 -16.23
C ALA A 200 -4.49 20.12 -17.48
N ARG A 201 -3.44 19.31 -17.64
CA ARG A 201 -2.53 19.37 -18.80
C ARG A 201 -3.24 18.98 -20.10
N GLU A 202 -3.99 17.88 -20.09
CA GLU A 202 -4.76 17.43 -21.26
C GLU A 202 -5.84 18.45 -21.63
N GLY A 203 -6.51 19.04 -20.64
CA GLY A 203 -7.51 20.10 -20.86
C GLY A 203 -6.90 21.34 -21.52
N HIS A 204 -5.70 21.76 -21.12
CA HIS A 204 -5.00 22.88 -21.76
C HIS A 204 -4.57 22.56 -23.21
N SER A 205 -4.32 21.29 -23.53
CA SER A 205 -3.87 20.88 -24.86
C SER A 205 -4.98 20.78 -25.90
N LYS A 206 -6.25 20.75 -25.47
CA LYS A 206 -7.41 20.55 -26.34
C LYS A 206 -8.21 21.84 -26.48
N SER A 207 -8.65 22.15 -27.70
CA SER A 207 -9.44 23.35 -28.02
C SER A 207 -10.96 23.16 -27.80
N GLU A 208 -11.39 21.93 -27.50
CA GLU A 208 -12.81 21.56 -27.36
C GLU A 208 -13.08 20.84 -26.04
N ASN A 209 -14.29 21.01 -25.51
CA ASN A 209 -14.74 20.33 -24.30
C ASN A 209 -14.87 18.82 -24.55
N THR A 210 -14.03 18.01 -23.91
CA THR A 210 -14.08 16.54 -24.01
C THR A 210 -14.60 15.90 -22.73
N PHE A 211 -15.51 14.93 -22.86
CA PHE A 211 -16.09 14.16 -21.75
C PHE A 211 -15.55 12.72 -21.75
N TRP A 212 -15.29 12.18 -20.56
CA TRP A 212 -14.86 10.79 -20.40
C TRP A 212 -16.08 9.89 -20.28
N MET A 213 -16.29 9.00 -21.25
CA MET A 213 -17.47 8.15 -21.27
C MET A 213 -17.29 6.77 -20.64
N LYS A 214 -16.07 6.25 -20.38
CA LYS A 214 -15.96 4.88 -19.84
C LYS A 214 -14.75 4.43 -19.02
N ASP A 215 -13.60 5.10 -18.98
CA ASP A 215 -12.47 4.66 -18.13
C ASP A 215 -11.64 5.85 -17.60
N THR A 216 -11.08 5.72 -16.40
CA THR A 216 -10.15 6.71 -15.83
C THR A 216 -8.78 6.60 -16.51
N PRO A 217 -8.09 7.72 -16.82
CA PRO A 217 -6.74 7.68 -17.40
C PRO A 217 -5.74 6.98 -16.46
N ASP A 218 -4.85 6.18 -17.07
CA ASP A 218 -3.76 5.44 -16.41
C ASP A 218 -2.74 6.35 -15.68
#